data_AF-A0A553V0T9-F1
#
_entry.id   AF-A0A553V0T9-F1
#
_cell.length_a   1.000
_cell.length_b   1.000
_cell.length_c   1.000
_cell.angle_alpha   90.00
_cell.angle_beta   90.00
_cell.angle_gamma   90.00
#
_symmetry.space_group_name_H-M   'P 1'
#
loop_
_entity.id
_entity.type
_entity.pdbx_description
1 polymer ?
#
loop_
_entity_poly.entity_id
_entity_poly.type
_entity_poly.pdbx_seq_one_letter_code
_entity_poly.pdbx_strand_id
1 'polypeptide(L)'
;MNPDPTWITPQLSPLLWRKVIGVCSAVLKNAGVTTLITMHGWTESAFEDHPEFETLQWEDVPVLLAKLPALLEQRQKLGFTLGKDDWWLMGQTNVPFELLCCHENDLHLKTTDLNLAAQFKTALAVLGVFLNAVTATSTPPSTIDA
;
A
#
# COMPACT_ATOMS: atom_id res chain seq x y z
N MET A 1 9.54 19.31 -9.72
CA MET A 1 8.36 18.50 -10.06
C MET A 1 7.38 18.62 -8.91
N ASN A 2 6.09 18.77 -9.18
CA ASN A 2 5.11 18.65 -8.10
C ASN A 2 5.11 17.18 -7.62
N PRO A 3 5.07 16.92 -6.31
CA PRO A 3 4.91 15.56 -5.82
C PRO A 3 3.60 14.99 -6.38
N ASP A 4 3.61 13.70 -6.76
CA ASP A 4 2.38 13.05 -7.20
C ASP A 4 1.32 13.17 -6.08
N PRO A 5 0.04 13.39 -6.43
CA PRO A 5 -1.02 13.41 -5.46
C PRO A 5 -1.06 12.11 -4.64
N THR A 6 -1.29 12.25 -3.34
CA THR A 6 -1.46 11.14 -2.41
C THR A 6 -2.87 11.15 -1.83
N TRP A 7 -3.45 9.97 -1.65
CA TRP A 7 -4.67 9.76 -0.90
C TRP A 7 -4.43 8.75 0.22
N ILE A 8 -5.00 9.00 1.39
CA ILE A 8 -4.78 8.17 2.58
C ILE A 8 -6.13 7.81 3.20
N THR A 9 -6.25 6.58 3.69
CA THR A 9 -7.41 6.18 4.49
C THR A 9 -7.22 6.59 5.95
N PRO A 10 -8.28 6.78 6.75
CA PRO A 10 -8.14 6.70 8.21
C PRO A 10 -7.53 5.34 8.61
N GLN A 11 -7.06 5.24 9.86
CA GLN A 11 -6.60 3.97 10.41
C GLN A 11 -7.68 2.89 10.26
N LEU A 12 -7.25 1.76 9.72
CA LEU A 12 -8.03 0.58 9.44
C LEU A 12 -7.91 -0.37 10.61
N SER A 13 -9.02 -1.05 10.94
CA SER A 13 -8.96 -2.17 11.87
C SER A 13 -8.10 -3.30 11.28
N PRO A 14 -7.27 -4.00 12.08
CA PRO A 14 -6.50 -5.14 11.61
C PRO A 14 -7.34 -6.21 10.90
N LEU A 15 -8.61 -6.39 11.30
CA LEU A 15 -9.53 -7.36 10.70
C LEU A 15 -10.02 -6.95 9.29
N LEU A 16 -9.85 -5.69 8.91
CA LEU A 16 -10.36 -5.15 7.65
C LEU A 16 -9.37 -5.31 6.50
N TRP A 17 -8.08 -5.44 6.79
CA TRP A 17 -6.99 -5.50 5.81
C TRP A 17 -7.22 -6.53 4.72
N ARG A 18 -7.65 -7.75 5.05
CA ARG A 18 -7.89 -8.79 4.04
C ARG A 18 -8.97 -8.39 3.02
N LYS A 19 -10.02 -7.70 3.47
CA LYS A 19 -11.08 -7.18 2.59
C LYS A 19 -10.57 -6.01 1.75
N VAL A 20 -9.79 -5.12 2.34
CA VAL A 20 -9.15 -3.99 1.65
C VAL A 20 -8.23 -4.48 0.53
N ILE A 21 -7.32 -5.43 0.79
CA ILE A 21 -6.43 -6.01 -0.24
C ILE A 21 -7.23 -6.68 -1.36
N GLY A 22 -8.33 -7.35 -1.03
CA GLY A 22 -9.24 -7.92 -2.03
C GLY A 22 -9.86 -6.85 -2.94
N VAL A 23 -10.33 -5.74 -2.36
CA VAL A 23 -10.84 -4.59 -3.10
C VAL A 23 -9.74 -3.95 -3.97
N CYS A 24 -8.56 -3.71 -3.42
CA CYS A 24 -7.43 -3.17 -4.16
C CYS A 24 -7.08 -4.04 -5.37
N SER A 25 -6.99 -5.37 -5.15
CA SER A 25 -6.70 -6.32 -6.23
C SER A 25 -7.76 -6.29 -7.34
N ALA A 26 -9.04 -6.17 -6.98
CA ALA A 26 -10.13 -6.09 -7.94
C ALA A 26 -10.11 -4.77 -8.75
N VAL A 27 -9.86 -3.63 -8.09
CA VAL A 27 -9.72 -2.32 -8.75
C VAL A 27 -8.56 -2.34 -9.74
N LEU A 28 -7.37 -2.81 -9.31
CA LEU A 28 -6.20 -2.90 -10.17
C LEU A 28 -6.43 -3.82 -11.38
N LYS A 29 -7.10 -4.97 -11.16
CA LYS A 29 -7.46 -5.87 -12.26
C LYS A 29 -8.39 -5.20 -13.28
N ASN A 30 -9.40 -4.47 -12.80
CA ASN A 30 -10.32 -3.74 -13.68
C ASN A 30 -9.64 -2.59 -14.42
N ALA A 31 -8.58 -2.01 -13.82
CA ALA A 31 -7.72 -1.03 -14.46
C ALA A 31 -6.69 -1.65 -15.45
N GLY A 32 -6.75 -2.96 -15.69
CA GLY A 32 -5.91 -3.65 -16.67
C GLY A 32 -4.53 -4.08 -16.14
N VAL A 33 -4.28 -3.94 -14.84
CA VAL A 33 -3.01 -4.35 -14.23
C VAL A 33 -2.93 -5.88 -14.18
N THR A 34 -1.82 -6.44 -14.68
CA THR A 34 -1.56 -7.89 -14.68
C THR A 34 -0.37 -8.26 -13.80
N THR A 35 0.61 -7.36 -13.69
CA THR A 35 1.83 -7.51 -12.89
C THR A 35 2.01 -6.31 -11.96
N LEU A 36 2.64 -6.55 -10.82
CA LEU A 36 3.05 -5.55 -9.84
C LEU A 36 4.50 -5.81 -9.42
N ILE A 37 5.11 -4.81 -8.82
CA ILE A 37 6.27 -4.98 -7.95
C ILE A 37 5.77 -4.90 -6.52
N THR A 38 6.21 -5.81 -5.66
CA THR A 38 5.97 -5.71 -4.22
C THR A 38 7.28 -5.57 -3.49
N MET A 39 7.30 -4.73 -2.47
CA MET A 39 8.46 -4.54 -1.60
C MET A 39 7.98 -4.50 -0.15
N HIS A 40 8.66 -5.22 0.73
CA HIS A 40 8.51 -5.06 2.18
C HIS A 40 9.48 -3.99 2.65
N GLY A 41 9.11 -3.16 3.61
CA GLY A 41 10.06 -2.21 4.20
C GLY A 41 10.10 -2.29 5.70
N TRP A 42 9.73 -1.21 6.38
CA TRP A 42 9.78 -1.18 7.83
C TRP A 42 8.78 -2.17 8.45
N THR A 43 9.12 -2.73 9.61
CA THR A 43 8.33 -3.74 10.31
C THR A 43 8.40 -3.52 11.81
N GLU A 44 7.28 -3.74 12.51
CA GLU A 44 7.21 -3.97 13.98
C GLU A 44 6.61 -5.33 14.33
N SER A 45 6.52 -6.24 13.35
CA SER A 45 5.96 -7.57 13.55
C SER A 45 7.06 -8.60 13.79
N ALA A 46 6.64 -9.81 14.16
CA ALA A 46 7.54 -10.96 14.31
C ALA A 46 8.24 -11.37 13.01
N PHE A 47 7.94 -10.70 11.88
CA PHE A 47 8.65 -10.91 10.63
C PHE A 47 10.12 -10.52 10.73
N GLU A 48 10.48 -9.53 11.56
CA GLU A 48 11.88 -9.09 11.75
C GLU A 48 12.79 -10.21 12.27
N ASP A 49 12.24 -11.16 13.02
CA ASP A 49 12.97 -12.31 13.58
C ASP A 49 13.11 -13.48 12.59
N HIS A 50 12.43 -13.43 11.43
CA HIS A 50 12.43 -14.53 10.48
C HIS A 50 13.74 -14.53 9.65
N PRO A 51 14.39 -15.70 9.41
CA PRO A 51 15.65 -15.76 8.65
C PRO A 51 15.60 -15.20 7.22
N GLU A 52 14.40 -15.08 6.64
CA GLU A 52 14.21 -14.51 5.30
C GLU A 52 14.09 -12.97 5.31
N PHE A 53 13.97 -12.33 6.47
CA PHE A 53 13.66 -10.90 6.59
C PHE A 53 14.64 -10.02 5.79
N GLU A 54 15.94 -10.16 6.02
CA GLU A 54 16.97 -9.36 5.33
C GLU A 54 16.93 -9.51 3.81
N THR A 55 16.53 -10.68 3.31
CA THR A 55 16.46 -10.95 1.85
C THR A 55 15.19 -10.44 1.20
N LEU A 56 14.21 -10.01 2.01
CA LEU A 56 12.89 -9.59 1.56
C LEU A 56 12.64 -8.10 1.83
N GLN A 57 13.36 -7.52 2.79
CA GLN A 57 13.26 -6.13 3.15
C GLN A 57 13.96 -5.25 2.10
N TRP A 58 13.25 -4.22 1.63
CA TRP A 58 13.71 -3.26 0.63
C TRP A 58 14.07 -3.88 -0.72
N GLU A 59 13.59 -5.10 -0.98
CA GLU A 59 13.81 -5.81 -2.23
C GLU A 59 12.55 -5.82 -3.11
N ASP A 60 12.74 -5.44 -4.38
CA ASP A 60 11.69 -5.42 -5.39
C ASP A 60 11.40 -6.85 -5.90
N VAL A 61 10.18 -7.33 -5.65
CA VAL A 61 9.73 -8.64 -6.10
C VAL A 61 8.63 -8.48 -7.15
N PRO A 62 8.89 -8.84 -8.43
CA PRO A 62 7.85 -8.88 -9.46
C PRO A 62 6.84 -9.99 -9.18
N VAL A 63 5.55 -9.66 -9.25
CA VAL A 63 4.47 -10.61 -8.97
C VAL A 63 3.35 -10.46 -9.99
N LEU A 64 2.66 -11.57 -10.27
CA LEU A 64 1.37 -11.51 -10.96
C LEU A 64 0.32 -11.00 -9.98
N LEU A 65 -0.52 -10.05 -10.40
CA LEU A 65 -1.62 -9.54 -9.58
C LEU A 65 -2.53 -10.66 -9.07
N ALA A 66 -2.78 -11.67 -9.91
CA ALA A 66 -3.59 -12.85 -9.55
C ALA A 66 -2.98 -13.73 -8.44
N LYS A 67 -1.69 -13.56 -8.13
CA LYS A 67 -0.98 -14.28 -7.07
C LYS A 67 -0.86 -13.47 -5.77
N LEU A 68 -1.26 -12.19 -5.79
CA LEU A 68 -1.13 -11.30 -4.65
C LEU A 68 -1.79 -11.82 -3.36
N PRO A 69 -3.02 -12.40 -3.38
CA PRO A 69 -3.61 -12.97 -2.17
C PRO A 69 -2.80 -14.14 -1.58
N ALA A 70 -2.30 -15.03 -2.43
CA ALA A 70 -1.48 -16.17 -2.00
C ALA A 70 -0.12 -15.72 -1.45
N LEU A 71 0.47 -14.67 -2.04
CA LEU A 71 1.69 -14.06 -1.52
C LEU A 71 1.48 -13.47 -0.14
N LEU A 72 0.41 -12.70 0.09
CA LEU A 72 0.10 -12.17 1.41
C LEU A 72 -0.02 -13.29 2.46
N GLU A 73 -0.74 -14.36 2.15
CA GLU A 73 -0.87 -15.51 3.05
C GLU A 73 0.47 -16.19 3.33
N GLN A 74 1.35 -16.29 2.33
CA GLN A 74 2.70 -16.79 2.52
C GLN A 74 3.48 -15.88 3.48
N ARG A 75 3.47 -14.56 3.26
CA ARG A 75 4.19 -13.59 4.11
C ARG A 75 3.66 -13.63 5.55
N GLN A 76 2.35 -13.71 5.74
CA GLN A 76 1.74 -13.81 7.06
C GLN A 76 2.19 -15.03 7.85
N LYS A 77 2.48 -16.16 7.17
CA LYS A 77 3.06 -17.34 7.83
C LYS A 77 4.49 -17.13 8.32
N LEU A 78 5.21 -16.15 7.77
CA LEU A 78 6.55 -15.75 8.20
C LEU A 78 6.53 -14.72 9.34
N GLY A 79 5.35 -14.30 9.81
CA GLY A 79 5.20 -13.29 10.88
C GLY A 79 4.71 -11.93 10.40
N PHE A 80 4.67 -11.68 9.08
CA PHE A 80 4.26 -10.41 8.49
C PHE A 80 2.80 -10.06 8.84
N THR A 81 2.56 -8.83 9.25
CA THR A 81 1.25 -8.31 9.68
C THR A 81 0.98 -6.94 9.04
N LEU A 82 -0.10 -6.85 8.25
CA LEU A 82 -0.55 -5.58 7.69
C LEU A 82 -0.98 -4.62 8.79
N GLY A 83 -0.60 -3.34 8.67
CA GLY A 83 -0.86 -2.32 9.69
C GLY A 83 0.12 -2.36 10.87
N LYS A 84 1.22 -3.10 10.68
CA LYS A 84 2.39 -3.22 11.54
C LYS A 84 3.66 -3.24 10.68
N ASP A 85 3.52 -3.68 9.44
CA ASP A 85 4.59 -3.68 8.47
C ASP A 85 4.20 -2.86 7.25
N ASP A 86 5.20 -2.22 6.65
CA ASP A 86 5.06 -1.54 5.38
C ASP A 86 5.12 -2.55 4.24
N TRP A 87 4.11 -2.50 3.38
CA TRP A 87 4.08 -3.28 2.15
C TRP A 87 3.62 -2.45 0.96
N TRP A 88 4.57 -2.22 0.06
CA TRP A 88 4.37 -1.51 -1.18
C TRP A 88 3.86 -2.44 -2.27
N LEU A 89 2.89 -1.95 -3.03
CA LEU A 89 2.39 -2.53 -4.28
C LEU A 89 2.52 -1.45 -5.36
N MET A 90 3.53 -1.58 -6.20
CA MET A 90 3.87 -0.62 -7.24
C MET A 90 3.54 -1.18 -8.61
N GLY A 91 3.10 -0.31 -9.52
CA GLY A 91 2.79 -0.73 -10.87
C GLY A 91 2.45 0.43 -11.77
N GLN A 92 1.87 0.09 -12.92
CA GLN A 92 1.49 1.06 -13.93
C GLN A 92 0.15 0.67 -14.55
N THR A 93 -0.71 1.68 -14.72
CA THR A 93 -1.90 1.62 -15.58
C THR A 93 -1.59 2.40 -16.87
N ASN A 94 -2.30 3.52 -17.11
CA ASN A 94 -1.87 4.54 -18.07
C ASN A 94 -0.69 5.37 -17.53
N VAL A 95 -0.61 5.50 -16.19
CA VAL A 95 0.47 6.19 -15.46
C VAL A 95 0.92 5.33 -14.27
N PRO A 96 2.10 5.60 -13.69
CA PRO A 96 2.54 4.92 -12.48
C PRO A 96 1.58 5.11 -11.30
N PHE A 97 1.54 4.10 -10.43
CA PHE A 97 0.90 4.20 -9.13
C PHE A 97 1.68 3.42 -8.07
N GLU A 98 1.45 3.79 -6.83
CA GLU A 98 1.94 3.09 -5.65
C GLU A 98 0.79 2.96 -4.65
N LEU A 99 0.62 1.77 -4.09
CA LEU A 99 -0.14 1.56 -2.87
C LEU A 99 0.83 1.19 -1.76
N LEU A 100 0.72 1.83 -0.61
CA LEU A 100 1.43 1.45 0.61
C LEU A 100 0.40 1.01 1.65
N CYS A 101 0.48 -0.25 2.06
CA CYS A 101 -0.16 -0.71 3.29
C CYS A 101 0.78 -0.33 4.43
N CYS A 102 0.53 0.82 5.07
CA CYS A 102 1.45 1.43 6.02
C CYS A 102 1.40 0.71 7.37
N HIS A 103 2.53 0.67 8.06
CA HIS A 103 2.62 0.26 9.45
C HIS A 103 1.77 1.11 10.41
N GLU A 104 1.34 2.31 10.01
CA GLU A 104 0.46 3.19 10.80
C GLU A 104 -1.03 2.78 10.75
N ASN A 105 -1.33 1.60 10.22
CA ASN A 105 -2.68 1.07 9.98
C ASN A 105 -3.49 1.79 8.90
N ASP A 106 -2.90 2.57 8.00
CA ASP A 106 -3.62 3.17 6.87
C ASP A 106 -3.13 2.70 5.50
N LEU A 107 -3.98 2.89 4.49
CA LEU A 107 -3.65 2.62 3.10
C LEU A 107 -3.37 3.94 2.39
N HIS A 108 -2.21 4.05 1.77
CA HIS A 108 -1.85 5.18 0.93
C HIS A 108 -1.98 4.76 -0.52
N LEU A 109 -2.50 5.65 -1.35
CA LEU A 109 -2.48 5.58 -2.81
C LEU A 109 -1.75 6.82 -3.32
N LYS A 110 -0.72 6.64 -4.14
CA LYS A 110 -0.05 7.71 -4.85
C LYS A 110 -0.17 7.49 -6.35
N THR A 111 -0.76 8.44 -7.05
CA THR A 111 -0.93 8.37 -8.51
C THR A 111 -1.34 9.73 -9.08
N THR A 112 -1.05 9.97 -10.36
CA THR A 112 -1.63 11.11 -11.10
C THR A 112 -2.94 10.75 -11.83
N ASP A 113 -3.34 9.47 -11.82
CA ASP A 113 -4.60 9.01 -12.42
C ASP A 113 -5.78 9.24 -11.46
N LEU A 114 -6.50 10.34 -11.68
CA LEU A 114 -7.70 10.69 -10.91
C LEU A 114 -8.84 9.69 -11.11
N ASN A 115 -8.91 8.99 -12.25
CA ASN A 115 -9.92 7.95 -12.47
C ASN A 115 -9.59 6.70 -11.64
N LEU A 116 -8.33 6.33 -11.54
CA LEU A 116 -7.89 5.25 -10.65
C LEU A 116 -8.20 5.59 -9.19
N ALA A 117 -7.85 6.80 -8.74
CA ALA A 117 -8.17 7.27 -7.39
C ALA A 117 -9.69 7.26 -7.11
N ALA A 118 -10.51 7.70 -8.07
CA ALA A 118 -11.97 7.65 -7.95
C ALA A 118 -12.52 6.22 -7.86
N GLN A 119 -11.95 5.27 -8.61
CA GLN A 119 -12.32 3.86 -8.53
C GLN A 119 -11.99 3.25 -7.17
N PHE A 120 -10.79 3.50 -6.64
CA PHE A 120 -10.42 3.09 -5.29
C PHE A 120 -11.36 3.67 -4.25
N LYS A 121 -11.64 4.97 -4.32
CA LYS A 121 -12.55 5.65 -3.39
C LYS A 121 -13.95 5.00 -3.39
N THR A 122 -14.53 4.78 -4.56
CA THR A 122 -15.85 4.13 -4.70
C THR A 122 -15.83 2.70 -4.16
N ALA A 123 -14.81 1.92 -4.50
CA ALA A 123 -14.74 0.51 -4.13
C ALA A 123 -14.50 0.31 -2.62
N LEU A 124 -13.63 1.13 -2.01
CA LEU A 124 -13.35 1.11 -0.58
C LEU A 124 -14.55 1.58 0.27
N ALA A 125 -15.35 2.51 -0.25
CA ALA A 125 -16.55 3.00 0.43
C ALA A 125 -17.58 1.89 0.71
N VAL A 126 -17.62 0.82 -0.10
CA VAL A 126 -18.45 -0.37 0.14
C VAL A 126 -18.09 -1.08 1.45
N LEU A 127 -16.83 -0.95 1.90
CA LEU A 127 -16.35 -1.46 3.18
C LEU A 127 -16.49 -0.45 4.32
N GLY A 128 -17.06 0.74 4.07
CA GLY A 128 -17.06 1.85 5.02
C GLY A 128 -15.70 2.54 5.16
N VAL A 129 -14.77 2.32 4.22
CA VAL A 129 -13.43 2.92 4.22
C VAL A 129 -13.41 4.13 3.28
N PHE A 130 -12.97 5.27 3.81
CA PHE A 130 -12.84 6.51 3.03
C PHE A 130 -11.39 6.70 2.58
N LEU A 131 -11.20 7.13 1.34
CA LEU A 131 -9.90 7.47 0.77
C LEU A 131 -9.85 8.99 0.53
N ASN A 132 -9.01 9.70 1.29
CA ASN A 132 -8.99 11.16 1.36
C ASN A 132 -7.74 11.72 0.67
N ALA A 133 -7.91 12.71 -0.19
CA ALA A 133 -6.76 13.40 -0.78
C ALA A 133 -6.01 14.17 0.32
N VAL A 134 -4.69 13.97 0.40
CA VAL A 134 -3.81 14.80 1.22
C VAL A 134 -3.15 15.82 0.31
N THR A 135 -3.43 17.09 0.54
CA THR A 135 -2.61 18.16 -0.02
C THR A 135 -1.24 18.06 0.65
N ALA A 136 -0.16 18.06 -0.13
CA ALA A 136 1.19 18.23 0.40
C ALA A 136 1.23 19.56 1.17
N THR A 137 0.98 19.53 2.47
CA THR A 137 1.23 20.67 3.33
C THR A 137 2.74 20.76 3.45
N SER A 138 3.32 21.74 2.78
CA SER A 138 4.68 22.19 3.01
C SER A 138 4.88 22.41 4.50
N THR A 139 5.51 21.46 5.20
CA THR A 139 6.11 21.74 6.50
C THR A 139 7.28 22.69 6.22
N PRO A 140 7.30 23.93 6.76
CA PRO A 140 8.49 24.77 6.66
C PRO A 140 9.63 24.09 7.43
N PRO A 141 10.90 24.34 7.09
CA PRO A 141 12.00 23.93 7.95
C PRO A 141 11.82 24.65 9.29
N SER A 142 11.50 23.89 10.34
CA SER A 142 11.72 24.37 11.70
C SER A 142 13.23 24.49 11.88
N THR A 143 13.71 25.73 11.82
CA THR A 143 14.91 26.15 12.52
C THR A 143 14.78 25.71 13.97
N ILE A 144 15.66 24.81 14.40
CA ILE A 144 16.07 24.73 15.79
C ILE A 144 17.56 25.02 15.78
N ASP A 145 17.89 26.13 16.42
CA ASP A 145 19.23 26.62 16.69
C ASP A 145 20.10 25.58 17.40
N ALA A 146 21.36 25.49 16.98
CA ALA A 146 22.50 25.13 17.83
C ALA A 146 23.72 25.92 17.36
#